data_AF-A0A164KZ28-F1
#
_entry.id   AF-A0A164KZ28-F1
#
_cell.length_a   1.000
_cell.length_b   1.000
_cell.length_c   1.000
_cell.angle_alpha   90.00
_cell.angle_beta   90.00
_cell.angle_gamma   90.00
#
_symmetry.space_group_name_H-M   'P 1'
#
loop_
_entity.id
_entity.type
_entity.pdbx_description
1 polymer ?
#
loop_
_entity_poly.entity_id
_entity_poly.type
_entity_poly.pdbx_seq_one_letter_code
_entity_poly.pdbx_strand_id
1 'polypeptide(L)'
;TALKLRGPRQILAVDGSGGIINRYPSTRVQFRVRAVNGNIFSLEGSTMKTVASPTPITDWNKEKYHWSHLKNLPLGETGGKVDVLIGLDYAHLLAVRDSRVGEEKEPIASKTAFGWVVPSRT
;
A
#
# COMPACT_ATOMS: atom_id res chain seq x y z
N THR A 1 12.11 -11.03 -11.41
CA THR A 1 11.96 -9.57 -11.13
C THR A 1 10.61 -9.12 -11.66
N ALA A 2 9.66 -8.75 -10.79
CA ALA A 2 8.23 -9.02 -11.02
C ALA A 2 7.46 -8.04 -11.94
N LEU A 3 7.95 -6.81 -12.23
CA LEU A 3 7.15 -5.82 -13.00
C LEU A 3 7.76 -5.39 -14.35
N LYS A 4 9.01 -5.76 -14.66
CA LYS A 4 9.72 -5.45 -15.92
C LYS A 4 9.54 -4.01 -16.45
N LEU A 5 9.41 -3.04 -15.54
CA LEU A 5 9.18 -1.63 -15.87
C LEU A 5 10.42 -1.03 -16.54
N ARG A 6 10.19 -0.13 -17.51
CA ARG A 6 11.24 0.56 -18.28
C ARG A 6 10.96 2.05 -18.30
N GLY A 7 12.03 2.83 -18.42
CA GLY A 7 11.96 4.27 -18.60
C GLY A 7 13.34 4.91 -18.50
N PRO A 8 13.43 6.24 -18.48
CA PRO A 8 14.70 6.94 -18.41
C PRO A 8 15.38 6.75 -17.05
N ARG A 9 16.71 6.63 -17.07
CA ARG A 9 17.54 6.60 -15.85
C ARG A 9 17.54 7.97 -15.18
N GLN A 10 17.57 7.98 -13.85
CA GLN A 10 17.64 9.18 -13.03
C GLN A 10 18.36 8.89 -11.70
N ILE A 11 18.66 9.95 -10.95
CA ILE A 11 19.06 9.85 -9.54
C ILE A 11 17.84 10.24 -8.68
N LEU A 12 17.36 9.32 -7.87
CA LEU A 12 16.31 9.58 -6.89
C LEU A 12 16.96 10.09 -5.59
N ALA A 13 16.64 11.33 -5.21
CA ALA A 13 16.96 11.84 -3.88
C ALA A 13 15.79 11.52 -2.94
N VAL A 14 16.09 10.88 -1.81
CA VAL A 14 15.13 10.59 -0.74
C VAL A 14 15.56 11.40 0.47
N ASP A 15 14.74 12.39 0.81
CA ASP A 15 14.91 13.20 2.01
C ASP A 15 14.11 12.56 3.15
N GLY A 16 14.83 12.04 4.14
CA GLY A 16 14.26 11.36 5.29
C GLY A 16 14.17 12.25 6.52
N SER A 17 13.46 11.77 7.54
CA SER A 17 13.49 12.41 8.87
C SER A 17 14.91 12.50 9.40
N GLY A 18 15.36 13.70 9.78
CA GLY A 18 16.72 13.95 10.29
C GLY A 18 17.64 14.70 9.32
N GLY A 19 17.14 15.15 8.16
CA GLY A 19 17.89 15.99 7.21
C GLY A 19 18.95 15.23 6.41
N ILE A 20 18.94 13.89 6.48
CA ILE A 20 19.83 13.04 5.69
C ILE A 20 19.18 12.80 4.34
N ILE A 21 19.81 13.32 3.29
CA ILE A 21 19.40 13.09 1.91
C ILE A 21 20.21 11.93 1.33
N ASN A 22 19.52 10.82 1.05
CA ASN A 22 20.11 9.68 0.37
C ASN A 22 19.87 9.75 -1.14
N ARG A 23 20.84 9.30 -1.95
CA ARG A 23 20.74 9.32 -3.42
C ARG A 23 20.88 7.92 -3.98
N TYR A 24 19.95 7.52 -4.84
CA TYR A 24 19.90 6.18 -5.41
C TYR A 24 19.82 6.23 -6.95
N PRO A 25 20.59 5.40 -7.67
CA PRO A 25 20.30 5.13 -9.08
C PRO A 25 18.89 4.57 -9.22
N SER A 26 18.10 5.21 -10.07
CA SER A 26 16.69 4.90 -10.25
C SER A 26 16.29 5.00 -11.71
N THR A 27 15.11 4.50 -12.04
CA THR A 27 14.45 4.63 -13.34
C THR A 27 13.10 5.27 -13.11
N ARG A 28 12.79 6.32 -13.86
CA ARG A 28 11.44 6.91 -13.85
C ARG A 28 10.53 6.03 -14.69
N VAL A 29 9.43 5.56 -14.13
CA VAL A 29 8.58 4.55 -14.75
C VAL A 29 7.13 4.98 -14.70
N GLN A 30 6.40 4.66 -15.77
CA GLN A 30 4.94 4.72 -15.79
C GLN A 30 4.39 3.30 -15.76
N PHE A 31 3.37 3.09 -14.95
CA PHE A 31 2.72 1.80 -14.80
C PHE A 31 1.24 1.98 -14.54
N ARG A 32 0.48 0.91 -14.76
CA ARG A 32 -0.97 0.90 -14.58
C ARG A 32 -1.34 0.02 -13.39
N VAL A 33 -2.21 0.54 -12.54
CA VAL A 33 -2.80 -0.19 -11.42
C VAL A 33 -4.30 -0.33 -11.64
N ARG A 34 -4.85 -1.48 -11.28
CA ARG A 34 -6.28 -1.76 -11.38
C ARG A 34 -6.90 -1.68 -9.99
N ALA A 35 -7.90 -0.82 -9.84
CA ALA A 35 -8.72 -0.74 -8.65
C ALA A 35 -9.72 -1.90 -8.58
N VAL A 36 -10.32 -2.11 -7.41
CA VAL A 36 -11.25 -3.24 -7.18
C VAL A 36 -12.52 -3.12 -8.04
N ASN A 37 -12.91 -1.89 -8.39
CA ASN A 37 -14.05 -1.64 -9.28
C ASN A 37 -13.72 -1.81 -10.78
N GLY A 38 -12.50 -2.24 -11.12
CA GLY A 38 -12.05 -2.42 -12.49
C GLY A 38 -11.41 -1.18 -13.14
N ASN A 39 -11.54 0.01 -12.53
CA ASN A 39 -10.92 1.22 -13.05
C ASN A 39 -9.39 1.07 -13.10
N ILE A 40 -8.79 1.58 -14.17
CA ILE A 40 -7.34 1.54 -14.37
C ILE A 40 -6.80 2.95 -14.20
N PHE A 41 -5.79 3.08 -13.34
CA PHE A 41 -5.11 4.34 -13.07
C PHE A 41 -3.67 4.24 -13.59
N SER A 42 -3.23 5.28 -14.30
CA SER A 42 -1.82 5.43 -14.70
C SER A 42 -1.09 6.17 -13.60
N LEU A 43 -0.06 5.53 -13.06
CA LEU A 43 0.83 6.09 -12.05
C LEU A 43 2.21 6.28 -12.66
N GLU A 44 2.89 7.28 -12.16
CA GLU A 44 4.30 7.53 -12.40
C GLU A 44 5.07 7.47 -11.08
N GLY A 45 6.27 6.90 -11.12
CA GLY A 45 7.12 6.80 -9.95
C GLY A 45 8.56 6.47 -10.28
N SER A 46 9.33 6.21 -9.23
CA SER A 46 10.76 5.93 -9.29
C SER A 46 11.03 4.51 -8.78
N THR A 47 11.89 3.76 -9.48
CA THR A 47 12.27 2.42 -9.01
C THR A 47 13.30 2.48 -7.89
N MET A 48 13.23 1.54 -6.95
CA MET A 48 14.25 1.32 -5.91
C MET A 48 14.44 -0.18 -5.69
N LYS A 49 15.65 -0.61 -5.25
CA LYS A 49 15.94 -2.03 -5.02
C LYS A 49 15.04 -2.64 -3.93
N THR A 50 14.84 -1.88 -2.86
CA THR A 50 13.96 -2.19 -1.74
C THR A 50 13.16 -0.94 -1.45
N VAL A 51 11.83 -0.96 -1.63
CA VAL A 51 10.98 0.23 -1.42
C VAL A 51 10.63 0.45 0.05
N ALA A 52 10.47 -0.64 0.80
CA ALA A 52 10.23 -0.65 2.24
C ALA A 52 10.66 -2.00 2.82
N SER A 53 10.83 -2.05 4.14
CA SER A 53 10.98 -3.31 4.86
C SER A 53 9.72 -4.18 4.67
N PRO A 54 9.84 -5.52 4.64
CA PRO A 54 8.69 -6.39 4.63
C PRO A 54 7.77 -6.11 5.81
N THR A 55 6.47 -6.21 5.59
CA THR A 55 5.48 -6.06 6.67
C THR A 55 5.14 -7.44 7.27
N PRO A 56 4.76 -7.51 8.55
CA PRO A 56 4.31 -8.76 9.16
C PRO A 56 3.19 -9.42 8.35
N ILE A 57 3.22 -10.75 8.26
CA ILE A 57 2.14 -11.51 7.60
C ILE A 57 0.97 -11.64 8.59
N THR A 58 -0.24 -11.32 8.15
CA THR A 58 -1.48 -11.43 8.93
C THR A 58 -2.53 -12.17 8.11
N ASP A 59 -3.01 -13.31 8.64
CA ASP A 59 -4.06 -14.12 8.04
C ASP A 59 -5.46 -13.61 8.46
N TRP A 60 -5.96 -12.60 7.75
CA TRP A 60 -7.29 -12.04 8.03
C TRP A 60 -8.44 -12.99 7.71
N ASN A 61 -8.19 -14.15 7.10
CA ASN A 61 -9.23 -15.17 7.02
C ASN A 61 -9.60 -15.72 8.40
N LYS A 62 -8.70 -15.63 9.39
CA LYS A 62 -8.93 -16.06 10.77
C LYS A 62 -9.15 -14.87 11.69
N GLU A 63 -8.26 -13.88 11.64
CA GLU A 63 -8.26 -12.74 12.57
C GLU A 63 -9.56 -11.95 12.57
N LYS A 64 -10.21 -11.81 11.39
CA LYS A 64 -11.43 -11.01 11.25
C LYS A 64 -12.60 -11.50 12.10
N TYR A 65 -12.58 -12.76 12.57
CA TYR A 65 -13.66 -13.31 13.39
C TYR A 65 -13.57 -12.92 14.86
N HIS A 66 -12.45 -12.33 15.30
CA HIS A 66 -12.34 -11.72 16.63
C HIS A 66 -13.22 -10.47 16.79
N TRP A 67 -13.64 -9.86 15.69
CA TRP A 67 -14.36 -8.60 15.69
C TRP A 67 -15.63 -8.65 14.85
N SER A 68 -16.76 -8.33 15.47
CA SER A 68 -18.08 -8.49 14.87
C SER A 68 -18.29 -7.62 13.62
N HIS A 69 -17.68 -6.44 13.56
CA HIS A 69 -17.74 -5.51 12.42
C HIS A 69 -16.84 -5.91 11.25
N LEU A 70 -15.88 -6.83 11.44
CA LEU A 70 -14.95 -7.28 10.40
C LEU A 70 -15.34 -8.63 9.77
N LYS A 71 -16.10 -9.47 10.48
CA LYS A 71 -16.41 -10.86 10.07
C LYS A 71 -16.90 -11.00 8.61
N ASN A 72 -17.72 -10.05 8.16
CA ASN A 72 -18.35 -10.06 6.84
C ASN A 72 -17.50 -9.42 5.73
N LEU A 73 -16.32 -8.90 6.07
CA LEU A 73 -15.44 -8.29 5.06
C LEU A 73 -14.69 -9.37 4.27
N PRO A 74 -14.45 -9.14 2.95
CA PRO A 74 -13.68 -10.03 2.10
C PRO A 74 -12.17 -9.79 2.31
N LEU A 75 -11.71 -9.98 3.54
CA LEU A 75 -10.29 -9.88 3.90
C LEU A 75 -9.58 -11.20 3.62
N GLY A 76 -8.30 -11.12 3.26
CA GLY A 76 -7.43 -12.28 3.03
C GLY A 76 -6.08 -12.09 3.69
N GLU A 77 -5.14 -13.01 3.40
CA GLU A 77 -3.78 -12.87 3.90
C GLU A 77 -3.12 -11.60 3.35
N THR A 78 -2.45 -10.86 4.23
CA THR A 78 -1.74 -9.63 3.90
C THR A 78 -0.34 -9.66 4.49
N GLY A 79 0.57 -8.86 3.92
CA GLY A 79 1.91 -8.67 4.44
C GLY A 79 3.01 -9.12 3.49
N GLY A 80 4.22 -9.30 4.02
CA GLY A 80 5.38 -9.72 3.25
C GLY A 80 6.04 -8.58 2.48
N LYS A 81 6.54 -8.88 1.28
CA LYS A 81 7.33 -7.94 0.50
C LYS A 81 6.47 -6.79 -0.04
N VAL A 82 6.90 -5.56 0.22
CA VAL A 82 6.30 -4.37 -0.40
C VAL A 82 6.95 -4.14 -1.76
N ASP A 83 6.14 -4.10 -2.81
CA ASP A 83 6.60 -3.84 -4.19
C ASP A 83 6.40 -2.38 -4.64
N VAL A 84 5.38 -1.69 -4.10
CA VAL A 84 5.03 -0.32 -4.48
C VAL A 84 4.75 0.51 -3.23
N LEU A 85 5.36 1.69 -3.17
CA LEU A 85 5.04 2.74 -2.19
C LEU A 85 4.28 3.85 -2.94
N ILE A 86 3.05 4.14 -2.51
CA ILE A 86 2.19 5.15 -3.12
C ILE A 86 2.28 6.43 -2.29
N GLY A 87 2.71 7.52 -2.93
CA GLY A 87 2.79 8.84 -2.31
C GLY A 87 1.44 9.55 -2.22
N LEU A 88 1.44 10.69 -1.54
CA LEU A 88 0.25 11.52 -1.34
C LEU A 88 -0.19 12.28 -2.61
N ASP A 89 0.65 12.34 -3.63
CA ASP A 89 0.28 12.75 -5.00
C ASP A 89 -0.86 11.89 -5.57
N TYR A 90 -0.97 10.64 -5.13
CA TYR A 90 -2.08 9.75 -5.45
C TYR A 90 -3.04 9.50 -4.27
N ALA A 91 -3.12 10.41 -3.30
CA ALA A 91 -3.95 10.25 -2.09
C ALA A 91 -5.43 10.00 -2.38
N HIS A 92 -5.95 10.52 -3.51
CA HIS A 92 -7.32 10.26 -3.95
C HIS A 92 -7.63 8.76 -4.18
N LEU A 93 -6.62 7.92 -4.45
CA LEU A 93 -6.76 6.47 -4.56
C LEU A 93 -6.83 5.79 -3.18
N LEU A 94 -6.23 6.42 -2.16
CA LEU A 94 -6.17 5.94 -0.78
C LEU A 94 -7.28 6.53 0.10
N ALA A 95 -8.05 7.48 -0.43
CA ALA A 95 -9.17 8.10 0.28
C ALA A 95 -10.19 7.05 0.77
N VAL A 96 -10.61 7.19 2.02
CA VAL A 96 -11.58 6.31 2.66
C VAL A 96 -12.96 6.56 2.06
N ARG A 97 -13.55 5.52 1.49
CA ARG A 97 -14.89 5.51 0.88
C ARG A 97 -15.95 4.93 1.81
N ASP A 98 -15.53 4.07 2.72
CA ASP A 98 -16.37 3.38 3.69
C ASP A 98 -15.47 2.91 4.85
N SER A 99 -16.03 2.76 6.06
CA SER A 99 -15.30 2.28 7.22
C SER A 99 -16.13 1.29 8.04
N ARG A 100 -15.45 0.32 8.65
CA ARG A 100 -16.00 -0.51 9.73
C ARG A 100 -15.22 -0.21 10.98
N VAL A 101 -15.91 0.42 11.93
CA VAL A 101 -15.35 0.89 13.20
C VAL A 101 -15.87 -0.04 14.28
N GLY A 102 -14.96 -0.52 15.12
CA GLY A 102 -15.30 -1.31 16.31
C GLY A 102 -15.35 -0.44 17.57
N GLU A 103 -15.28 -1.11 18.71
CA GLU A 103 -15.17 -0.46 20.01
C GLU A 103 -13.77 0.14 20.23
N GLU A 104 -13.58 0.79 21.39
CA GLU A 104 -12.27 1.31 21.79
C GLU A 104 -11.18 0.21 21.71
N LYS A 105 -10.04 0.51 21.08
CA LYS A 105 -8.89 -0.40 20.88
C LYS A 105 -9.13 -1.56 19.91
N GLU A 106 -10.28 -1.60 19.24
CA GLU A 106 -10.52 -2.51 18.13
C GLU A 106 -10.02 -1.91 16.80
N PRO A 107 -9.62 -2.76 15.83
CA PRO A 107 -9.15 -2.29 14.53
C PRO A 107 -10.26 -1.62 13.73
N ILE A 108 -9.88 -0.57 12.98
CA ILE A 108 -10.75 0.10 12.01
C ILE A 108 -10.38 -0.39 10.61
N ALA A 109 -11.35 -0.97 9.89
CA ALA A 109 -11.18 -1.29 8.48
C ALA A 109 -11.63 -0.12 7.60
N SER A 110 -10.81 0.27 6.64
CA SER A 110 -11.08 1.37 5.71
C SER A 110 -11.12 0.88 4.27
N LYS A 111 -12.18 1.21 3.54
CA LYS A 111 -12.33 0.87 2.12
C LYS A 111 -11.73 1.97 1.25
N THR A 112 -10.79 1.62 0.38
CA THR A 112 -10.13 2.53 -0.57
C THR A 112 -10.45 2.14 -2.02
N ALA A 113 -9.80 2.77 -3.00
CA ALA A 113 -9.87 2.31 -4.40
C ALA A 113 -9.27 0.90 -4.61
N PHE A 114 -8.33 0.48 -3.76
CA PHE A 114 -7.62 -0.80 -3.88
C PHE A 114 -8.16 -1.91 -2.97
N GLY A 115 -9.16 -1.62 -2.16
CA GLY A 115 -9.84 -2.62 -1.32
C GLY A 115 -9.89 -2.20 0.14
N TRP A 116 -10.15 -3.19 1.00
CA TRP A 116 -10.18 -2.99 2.44
C TRP A 116 -8.76 -3.02 3.01
N VAL A 117 -8.43 -2.00 3.79
CA VAL A 117 -7.19 -1.89 4.55
C VAL A 117 -7.53 -2.01 6.02
N VAL A 118 -6.86 -2.93 6.71
CA VAL A 118 -6.95 -3.07 8.16
C VAL A 118 -5.54 -2.93 8.72
N PRO A 119 -5.29 -1.97 9.61
CA PRO A 119 -3.98 -1.83 10.23
C PRO A 119 -3.73 -3.05 11.13
N SER A 120 -2.66 -3.79 10.85
CA SER A 120 -2.15 -4.81 11.77
C SER A 120 -1.62 -4.14 13.04
N ARG A 121 -1.77 -4.79 14.19
CA ARG A 121 -1.18 -4.29 15.45
C ARG A 121 0.34 -4.27 15.32
N THR A 122 0.95 -3.11 15.57
CA THR A 122 2.39 -2.94 15.83
C THR A 122 2.71 -3.23 17.27
#